data_AF-A0A6C0CH28-F1
#
_entry.id   AF-A0A6C0CH28-F1
#
_cell.length_a   1.000
_cell.length_b   1.000
_cell.length_c   1.000
_cell.angle_alpha   90.00
_cell.angle_beta   90.00
_cell.angle_gamma   90.00
#
_symmetry.space_group_name_H-M   'P 1'
#
loop_
_entity.id
_entity.type
_entity.pdbx_description
1 polymer ?
#
loop_
_entity_poly.entity_id
_entity_poly.type
_entity_poly.pdbx_seq_one_letter_code
_entity_poly.pdbx_strand_id
1 'polypeptide(L)'
;MNIDILSDILTNKNIQDISKINYTEFIKLAMESVEKIETIKGSEKQLVVISVLQDFIKDNESLLAAEIRAVIDSGAISYIIDTIVFSTKSIININKPVKKSKCCFFC
;
A
#
# COMPACT_ATOMS: atom_id res chain seq x y z
N MET A 1 1.49 -11.91 -10.86
CA MET A 1 1.58 -11.33 -9.51
C MET A 1 1.30 -9.83 -9.54
N ASN A 2 2.15 -8.99 -10.14
CA ASN A 2 1.88 -7.54 -10.18
C ASN A 2 0.59 -7.19 -10.93
N ILE A 3 0.35 -7.84 -12.08
CA ILE A 3 -0.88 -7.68 -12.87
C ILE A 3 -2.14 -8.04 -12.04
N ASP A 4 -2.04 -9.09 -11.21
CA ASP A 4 -3.15 -9.52 -10.35
C ASP A 4 -3.43 -8.51 -9.23
N ILE A 5 -2.38 -7.90 -8.66
CA ILE A 5 -2.48 -6.85 -7.65
C ILE A 5 -3.05 -5.57 -8.26
N LEU A 6 -2.58 -5.18 -9.44
CA LEU A 6 -3.09 -4.02 -10.16
C LEU A 6 -4.57 -4.21 -10.51
N SER A 7 -4.95 -5.39 -10.98
CA SER A 7 -6.35 -5.74 -11.23
C SER A 7 -7.16 -5.70 -9.93
N ASP A 8 -6.66 -6.22 -8.81
CA ASP A 8 -7.35 -6.14 -7.50
C ASP A 8 -7.63 -4.68 -7.10
N ILE A 9 -6.65 -3.78 -7.26
CA ILE A 9 -6.81 -2.35 -6.94
C ILE A 9 -7.88 -1.72 -7.83
N LEU A 10 -7.81 -1.95 -9.15
CA LEU A 10 -8.70 -1.31 -10.12
C LEU A 10 -10.14 -1.85 -10.06
N THR A 11 -10.33 -3.12 -9.70
CA THR A 11 -11.64 -3.79 -9.76
C THR A 11 -12.30 -3.96 -8.39
N ASN A 12 -11.55 -4.32 -7.34
CA ASN A 12 -12.13 -4.69 -6.05
C ASN A 12 -12.22 -3.53 -5.04
N LYS A 13 -11.43 -2.46 -5.20
CA LYS A 13 -11.48 -1.29 -4.31
C LYS A 13 -12.59 -0.29 -4.66
N ASN A 14 -13.49 -0.66 -5.58
CA ASN A 14 -14.61 0.18 -6.03
C ASN A 14 -14.15 1.54 -6.61
N ILE A 15 -12.96 1.56 -7.22
CA ILE A 15 -12.46 2.70 -8.00
C ILE A 15 -13.26 2.74 -9.30
N GLN A 16 -14.49 3.22 -9.23
CA GLN A 16 -15.32 3.39 -10.42
C GLN A 16 -14.80 4.53 -11.31
N ASP A 17 -13.93 5.38 -10.74
CA ASP A 17 -13.34 6.51 -11.44
C ASP A 17 -11.93 6.82 -10.87
N ILE A 18 -10.91 6.39 -11.59
CA ILE A 18 -9.49 6.63 -11.25
C ILE A 18 -9.18 8.13 -11.21
N SER A 19 -9.93 8.98 -11.94
CA SER A 19 -9.68 10.43 -11.98
C SER A 19 -9.99 11.15 -10.66
N LYS A 20 -10.70 10.49 -9.74
CA LYS A 20 -11.05 11.04 -8.43
C LYS A 20 -10.03 10.69 -7.34
N ILE A 21 -9.06 9.85 -7.66
CA ILE A 21 -8.06 9.36 -6.72
C ILE A 21 -6.76 10.11 -6.97
N ASN A 22 -6.15 10.60 -5.89
CA ASN A 22 -4.82 11.20 -5.98
C ASN A 22 -3.72 10.14 -5.85
N TYR A 23 -2.49 10.49 -6.25
CA TYR A 23 -1.36 9.55 -6.22
C TYR A 23 -1.10 8.95 -4.83
N THR A 24 -1.32 9.68 -3.74
CA THR A 24 -1.09 9.18 -2.38
C THR A 24 -2.08 8.07 -2.02
N GLU A 25 -3.35 8.27 -2.35
CA GLU A 25 -4.40 7.26 -2.17
C GLU A 25 -4.12 6.02 -3.01
N PHE A 26 -3.71 6.19 -4.26
CA PHE A 26 -3.38 5.05 -5.12
C PHE A 26 -2.20 4.23 -4.58
N ILE A 27 -1.13 4.90 -4.13
CA ILE A 27 0.03 4.23 -3.49
C ILE A 27 -0.40 3.50 -2.22
N LYS A 28 -1.29 4.08 -1.42
CA LYS A 28 -1.85 3.42 -0.23
C LYS A 28 -2.61 2.15 -0.60
N LEU A 29 -3.44 2.18 -1.64
CA LEU A 29 -4.17 1.00 -2.10
C LEU A 29 -3.21 -0.09 -2.59
N ALA A 30 -2.16 0.28 -3.33
CA ALA A 30 -1.11 -0.65 -3.74
C ALA A 30 -0.41 -1.30 -2.53
N MET A 31 -0.04 -0.50 -1.53
CA MET A 31 0.56 -1.02 -0.30
C MET A 31 -0.40 -1.96 0.45
N GLU A 32 -1.67 -1.61 0.58
CA GLU A 32 -2.67 -2.46 1.25
C GLU A 32 -2.87 -3.80 0.54
N SER A 33 -2.86 -3.83 -0.79
CA SER A 33 -2.96 -5.09 -1.54
C SER A 33 -1.69 -5.94 -1.43
N VAL A 34 -0.50 -5.31 -1.43
CA VAL A 34 0.78 -6.02 -1.19
C VAL A 34 0.89 -6.52 0.26
N GLU A 35 0.37 -5.79 1.24
CA GLU A 35 0.42 -6.20 2.65
C GLU A 35 -0.32 -7.52 2.91
N LYS A 36 -1.39 -7.79 2.17
CA LYS A 36 -2.16 -9.06 2.26
C LYS A 36 -1.37 -10.29 1.80
N ILE A 37 -0.26 -10.10 1.10
CA ILE A 37 0.56 -11.21 0.59
C ILE A 37 1.50 -11.65 1.71
N GLU A 38 1.11 -12.70 2.43
CA GLU A 38 1.85 -13.23 3.58
C GLU A 38 3.21 -13.83 3.21
N THR A 39 3.40 -14.21 1.95
CA THR A 39 4.64 -14.82 1.44
C THR A 39 5.77 -13.81 1.18
N ILE A 40 5.48 -12.51 1.19
CA ILE A 40 6.45 -11.45 0.88
C ILE A 40 6.91 -10.78 2.17
N LYS A 41 8.24 -10.69 2.37
CA LYS A 41 8.80 -10.06 3.57
C LYS A 41 8.66 -8.54 3.51
N GLY A 42 8.60 -7.87 4.67
CA GLY A 42 8.36 -6.43 4.74
C GLY A 42 9.30 -5.56 3.90
N SER A 43 10.59 -5.93 3.80
CA SER A 43 11.57 -5.23 2.96
C SER A 43 11.33 -5.42 1.46
N GLU A 44 10.71 -6.54 1.06
CA GLU A 44 10.40 -6.86 -0.34
C GLU A 44 9.07 -6.22 -0.76
N LYS A 45 8.15 -5.98 0.18
CA LYS A 45 6.86 -5.33 -0.09
C LYS A 45 7.02 -3.95 -0.73
N GLN A 46 7.98 -3.16 -0.28
CA GLN A 46 8.26 -1.83 -0.87
C GLN A 46 8.63 -1.93 -2.36
N LEU A 47 9.50 -2.88 -2.71
CA LEU A 47 9.91 -3.11 -4.10
C LEU A 47 8.73 -3.57 -4.96
N VAL A 48 7.87 -4.42 -4.42
CA VAL A 48 6.67 -4.91 -5.12
C VAL A 48 5.68 -3.77 -5.35
N VAL A 49 5.48 -2.88 -4.37
CA VAL A 49 4.64 -1.69 -4.56
C VAL A 49 5.19 -0.80 -5.67
N ILE A 50 6.48 -0.49 -5.67
CA ILE A 50 7.10 0.33 -6.72
C ILE A 50 6.91 -0.34 -8.09
N SER A 51 7.08 -1.66 -8.17
CA SER A 51 6.88 -2.40 -9.41
C SER A 51 5.44 -2.34 -9.92
N VAL A 52 4.44 -2.46 -9.03
CA VAL A 52 3.01 -2.31 -9.39
C VAL A 52 2.70 -0.91 -9.90
N LEU A 53 3.29 0.13 -9.30
CA LEU A 53 3.13 1.51 -9.74
C LEU A 53 3.76 1.73 -11.12
N GLN A 54 4.93 1.14 -11.38
CA GLN A 54 5.58 1.20 -12.69
C GLN A 54 4.76 0.49 -13.78
N ASP A 55 4.16 -0.66 -13.46
CA ASP A 55 3.25 -1.36 -14.37
C ASP A 55 2.02 -0.50 -14.68
N PHE A 56 1.42 0.15 -13.68
CA PHE A 56 0.32 1.10 -13.88
C PHE A 56 0.72 2.27 -14.80
N ILE A 57 1.90 2.86 -14.60
CA ILE A 57 2.40 3.99 -15.41
C ILE A 57 2.64 3.58 -16.86
N LYS A 58 3.07 2.34 -17.11
CA LYS A 58 3.37 1.84 -18.45
C LYS A 58 2.10 1.69 -19.28
N ASP A 59 1.01 1.26 -18.64
CA ASP A 59 -0.25 0.94 -19.30
C ASP A 59 -1.26 2.11 -19.24
N ASN A 60 -0.87 3.28 -18.70
CA ASN A 60 -1.77 4.39 -18.44
C ASN A 60 -1.12 5.77 -18.65
N GLU A 61 -1.78 6.66 -19.41
CA GLU A 61 -1.32 8.03 -19.67
C GLU A 61 -2.09 9.11 -18.89
N SER A 62 -2.83 8.72 -17.85
CA SER A 62 -3.61 9.66 -17.03
C SER A 62 -2.74 10.63 -16.24
N LEU A 63 -3.36 11.73 -15.78
CA LEU A 63 -2.75 12.67 -14.84
C LEU A 63 -2.21 11.95 -13.60
N LEU A 64 -2.96 10.97 -13.07
CA LEU A 64 -2.52 10.14 -11.94
C LEU A 64 -1.21 9.39 -12.25
N ALA A 65 -1.10 8.77 -13.44
CA ALA A 65 0.12 8.09 -13.85
C ALA A 65 1.30 9.06 -13.98
N ALA A 66 1.06 10.28 -14.49
CA ALA A 66 2.09 11.33 -14.56
C ALA A 66 2.56 11.79 -13.18
N GLU A 67 1.63 11.96 -12.22
CA GLU A 67 1.95 12.32 -10.83
C GLU A 67 2.77 11.22 -10.13
N ILE A 68 2.35 9.95 -10.27
CA ILE A 68 3.09 8.82 -9.70
C ILE A 68 4.48 8.73 -10.33
N ARG A 69 4.60 8.96 -11.64
CA ARG A 69 5.90 8.99 -12.34
C ARG A 69 6.80 10.08 -11.75
N ALA A 70 6.31 11.30 -11.57
CA ALA A 70 7.08 12.38 -10.96
C ALA A 70 7.54 12.06 -9.52
N VAL A 71 6.69 11.39 -8.75
CA VAL A 71 7.02 10.95 -7.38
C VAL A 71 8.10 9.86 -7.36
N ILE A 72 8.08 8.94 -8.33
CA ILE A 72 9.13 7.91 -8.48
C ILE A 72 10.44 8.56 -8.92
N ASP A 73 10.40 9.41 -9.95
CA ASP A 73 11.59 10.05 -10.52
C ASP A 73 12.27 11.00 -9.53
N SER A 74 11.51 11.64 -8.63
CA SER A 74 12.05 12.47 -7.55
C SER A 74 12.68 11.68 -6.40
N GLY A 75 12.51 10.35 -6.37
CA GLY A 75 12.96 9.49 -5.27
C GLY A 75 12.11 9.60 -3.99
N ALA A 76 11.04 10.41 -3.99
CA ALA A 76 10.17 10.61 -2.84
C ALA A 76 9.28 9.38 -2.53
N ILE A 77 9.12 8.45 -3.49
CA ILE A 77 8.23 7.29 -3.36
C ILE A 77 8.54 6.43 -2.13
N SER A 78 9.82 6.20 -1.82
CA SER A 78 10.22 5.37 -0.67
C SER A 78 9.75 6.00 0.65
N TYR A 79 9.92 7.31 0.79
CA TYR A 79 9.46 8.07 1.96
C TYR A 79 7.93 8.05 2.11
N ILE A 80 7.19 8.17 1.00
CA ILE A 80 5.73 8.10 1.01
C ILE A 80 5.26 6.71 1.45
N ILE A 81 5.86 5.65 0.92
CA ILE A 81 5.54 4.27 1.32
C ILE A 81 5.83 4.08 2.82
N ASP A 82 7.00 4.51 3.29
CA ASP A 82 7.36 4.40 4.72
C ASP A 82 6.37 5.18 5.61
N THR A 83 5.95 6.37 5.18
CA THR A 83 4.96 7.19 5.88
C THR A 83 3.59 6.49 5.96
N ILE A 84 3.15 5.87 4.86
CA ILE A 84 1.91 5.08 4.82
C ILE A 84 2.01 3.88 5.75
N VAL A 85 3.12 3.14 5.71
CA VAL A 85 3.36 1.97 6.56
C VAL A 85 3.41 2.35 8.04
N PHE A 86 4.10 3.43 8.38
CA PHE A 86 4.18 3.93 9.74
C PHE A 86 2.80 4.37 10.27
N SER A 87 2.04 5.09 9.45
CA SER A 87 0.70 5.57 9.81
C SER A 87 -0.28 4.40 10.00
N THR A 88 -0.27 3.42 9.10
CA THR A 88 -1.12 2.22 9.20
C THR A 88 -0.75 1.34 10.39
N LYS A 89 0.54 1.11 10.65
CA LYS A 89 1.00 0.36 11.83
C LYS A 89 0.67 1.07 13.15
N SER A 90 0.79 2.39 13.21
CA SER A 90 0.43 3.18 14.39
C SER A 90 -1.07 3.10 14.69
N ILE A 91 -1.93 3.15 13.67
CA ILE A 91 -3.38 2.99 13.82
C ILE A 91 -3.74 1.55 14.29
N ILE A 92 -3.08 0.53 13.76
CA ILE A 92 -3.29 -0.87 14.19
C ILE A 92 -2.86 -1.09 15.65
N ASN A 93 -1.84 -0.37 16.14
CA ASN A 93 -1.38 -0.50 17.51
C ASN A 93 -2.30 0.18 18.55
N ILE A 94 -3.09 1.19 18.16
CA ILE A 94 -4.07 1.84 19.05
C ILE A 94 -5.34 0.99 19.18
N ASN A 95 -5.68 0.19 18.16
CA ASN A 95 -6.89 -0.66 18.13
C ASN A 95 -6.66 -2.13 18.51
N LYS A 96 -5.45 -2.53 18.92
CA LYS A 96 -5.31 -3.84 19.57
C LYS A 96 -5.93 -3.73 20.97
N PRO A 97 -6.99 -4.48 21.31
CA PRO A 97 -7.34 -4.66 22.71
C PRO A 97 -6.08 -5.18 23.39
N VAL A 98 -5.55 -4.40 24.33
CA VAL A 98 -4.50 -4.87 25.23
C VAL A 98 -5.10 -6.10 25.90
N LYS A 99 -4.74 -7.30 25.43
CA LYS A 99 -4.96 -8.52 26.18
C LYS A 99 -4.16 -8.31 27.46
N LYS A 100 -4.81 -7.80 28.50
CA LYS A 100 -4.36 -7.95 29.87
C LYS A 100 -4.19 -9.45 30.03
N SER A 101 -2.94 -9.93 29.93
CA SER A 101 -2.60 -11.27 30.36
C SER A 101 -3.14 -11.39 31.78
N LYS A 102 -4.24 -12.14 31.93
CA LYS A 102 -4.58 -12.73 33.21
C LYS A 102 -3.45 -13.71 33.48
N CYS A 103 -2.43 -13.22 34.18
CA CYS A 103 -1.44 -14.07 34.81
C CYS A 103 -2.25 -14.99 35.73
N CYS A 104 -2.38 -16.25 35.35
CA CYS A 104 -2.93 -17.29 36.21
C CYS A 104 -2.00 -17.39 37.42
N PHE A 105 -2.37 -16.77 38.53
CA PHE A 105 -1.86 -17.17 39.83
C PHE A 105 -2.39 -18.58 40.07
N PHE A 106 -1.50 -19.56 39.95
CA PHE A 106 -1.74 -20.92 40.44
C PHE A 106 -2.03 -20.86 41.94
N CYS A 107 -3.10 -21.55 42.33
CA CYS A 107 -3.43 -21.90 43.71
C CYS A 107 -2.35 -22.78 44.35
#